data_AF-A0A653DWI5-F1
#
_entry.id   AF-A0A653DWI5-F1
#
_cell.length_a   1.000
_cell.length_b   1.000
_cell.length_c   1.000
_cell.angle_alpha   90.00
_cell.angle_beta   90.00
_cell.angle_gamma   90.00
#
_symmetry.space_group_name_H-M   'P 1'
#
loop_
_entity.id
_entity.type
_entity.pdbx_description
1 polymer ?
#
loop_
_entity_poly.entity_id
_entity_poly.type
_entity_poly.pdbx_seq_one_letter_code
_entity_poly.pdbx_strand_id
1 'polypeptide(L)'
;REFLKKRNIPETTIAQLENEKIDGTLLLCISSEELSQFIPKLGDRIAIKNFCKEIRDENKSKKGLIDRLRSRMINTKKRRQTSDSSDEENKTKNQMFEKNTKKTRQIEIGWIHQGKQVRTKLGGGTRKTDVPKTARKNDILKIGKDLFFPNNQSTKGPLDNFLVDLKDFKMNTVDSDCDVEEIYRVTKLSRLRFYFTTEFISKNSPQKACRKKCLPIVSDSSDDGMPTIRKSQPEATLTSGAYERLLNEETKQNSGLLSPTEVGVPHVTDDFYDLVPQYEDIQATLNNELQYNDSYTTEGTEDDQTKSLTVLNITLHRGQVLKELTSSFIDMQTPINDLAIVIEMIMPNGKKEAGLDVGGVFRDALSEYWSSFYDTCTNGTYYKIPTIRDDYNQYKWEAIAKIIQVGWTHVQYFPIKLAPVFMKYCIFGYEEKSELINNFFYILSESEKDVLQRALDDFKTTDYDELLEICSTLDCKRLPNESNMKEIVFDLAHKELFQKPKYIVDCWQTVMKNCLTQETLKNIYIKSEPTTKNILNILKTPADLNET
;
A
#
# COMPACT_ATOMS: atom_id res chain seq x y z
N ARG A 1 -27.80 29.10 -17.60
CA ARG A 1 -28.32 30.42 -18.03
C ARG A 1 -27.49 31.59 -17.49
N GLU A 2 -27.36 31.78 -16.18
CA GLU A 2 -26.61 32.94 -15.61
C GLU A 2 -25.16 33.03 -16.07
N PHE A 3 -24.47 31.89 -16.21
CA PHE A 3 -23.11 31.83 -16.74
C PHE A 3 -23.00 32.38 -18.18
N LEU A 4 -23.98 32.09 -19.04
CA LEU A 4 -24.01 32.56 -20.44
C LEU A 4 -24.27 34.08 -20.50
N LYS A 5 -25.13 34.60 -19.61
CA LYS A 5 -25.37 36.05 -19.46
C LYS A 5 -24.11 36.80 -19.03
N LYS A 6 -23.35 36.24 -18.07
CA LYS A 6 -22.07 36.81 -17.61
C LYS A 6 -21.01 36.89 -18.71
N ARG A 7 -21.12 36.08 -19.76
CA ARG A 7 -20.24 36.07 -20.93
C ARG A 7 -20.75 36.91 -22.10
N ASN A 8 -21.80 37.72 -21.90
CA ASN A 8 -22.43 38.56 -22.92
C ASN A 8 -22.91 37.78 -24.16
N ILE A 9 -23.39 36.55 -23.96
CA ILE A 9 -24.05 35.80 -25.04
C ILE A 9 -25.46 36.37 -25.24
N PRO A 10 -25.88 36.68 -26.49
CA PRO A 10 -27.20 37.25 -26.78
C PRO A 10 -28.35 36.39 -26.22
N GLU A 11 -29.39 37.03 -25.66
CA GLU A 11 -30.55 36.32 -25.11
C GLU A 11 -31.28 35.51 -26.19
N THR A 12 -31.20 35.92 -27.46
CA THR A 12 -31.74 35.19 -28.61
C THR A 12 -31.07 33.83 -28.79
N THR A 13 -29.75 33.77 -28.64
CA THR A 13 -28.98 32.52 -28.70
C THR A 13 -29.27 31.62 -27.49
N ILE A 14 -29.43 32.21 -26.30
CA ILE A 14 -29.80 31.47 -25.09
C ILE A 14 -31.20 30.85 -25.27
N ALA A 15 -32.15 31.59 -25.85
CA ALA A 15 -33.48 31.09 -26.15
C ALA A 15 -33.47 29.98 -27.23
N GLN A 16 -32.58 30.06 -28.22
CA GLN A 16 -32.38 28.99 -29.21
C GLN A 16 -31.86 27.71 -28.57
N LEU A 17 -30.84 27.80 -27.70
CA LEU A 17 -30.33 26.65 -26.94
C LEU A 17 -31.42 26.01 -26.05
N GLU A 18 -32.28 26.82 -25.43
CA GLU A 18 -33.42 26.36 -24.64
C GLU A 18 -34.50 25.67 -25.52
N ASN A 19 -34.80 26.24 -26.69
CA ASN A 19 -35.78 25.69 -27.65
C ASN A 19 -35.31 24.36 -28.24
N GLU A 20 -34.03 24.22 -28.55
CA GLU A 20 -33.42 22.99 -29.07
C GLU A 20 -33.09 21.96 -27.97
N LYS A 21 -33.42 22.27 -26.71
CA LYS A 21 -33.15 21.41 -25.54
C LYS A 21 -31.67 21.05 -25.37
N ILE A 22 -30.77 21.96 -25.76
CA ILE A 22 -29.33 21.81 -25.59
C ILE A 22 -28.99 22.12 -24.12
N ASP A 23 -28.90 21.07 -23.31
CA ASP A 23 -28.59 21.18 -21.88
C ASP A 23 -27.08 21.10 -21.58
N GLY A 24 -26.70 21.31 -20.32
CA GLY A 24 -25.30 21.25 -19.88
C GLY A 24 -24.63 19.88 -20.09
N THR A 25 -25.42 18.81 -20.23
CA THR A 25 -24.91 17.46 -20.49
C THR A 25 -24.61 17.32 -21.98
N LEU A 26 -25.51 17.78 -22.85
CA LEU A 26 -25.37 17.78 -24.30
C LEU A 26 -24.21 18.67 -24.74
N LEU A 27 -24.03 19.82 -24.09
CA LEU A 27 -22.91 20.74 -24.35
C LEU A 27 -21.52 20.11 -24.13
N LEU A 28 -21.43 19.04 -23.34
CA LEU A 28 -20.19 18.28 -23.16
C LEU A 28 -19.94 17.27 -24.29
N CYS A 29 -20.99 16.88 -25.02
CA CYS A 29 -20.94 15.86 -26.09
C CYS A 29 -20.90 16.46 -27.50
N ILE A 30 -21.38 17.69 -27.69
CA ILE A 30 -21.39 18.37 -28.99
C ILE A 30 -19.96 18.72 -29.42
N SER A 31 -19.66 18.58 -30.73
CA SER A 31 -18.36 18.93 -31.33
C SER A 31 -18.07 20.44 -31.28
N SER A 32 -16.81 20.84 -31.51
CA SER A 32 -16.46 22.26 -31.52
C SER A 32 -17.06 22.99 -32.74
N GLU A 33 -17.18 22.30 -33.87
CA GLU A 33 -17.77 22.81 -35.11
C GLU A 33 -19.27 23.09 -34.95
N GLU A 34 -20.04 22.15 -34.38
CA GLU A 34 -21.48 22.31 -34.17
C GLU A 34 -21.78 23.41 -33.15
N LEU A 35 -20.98 23.49 -32.07
CA LEU A 35 -21.14 24.54 -31.06
C LEU A 35 -20.77 25.93 -31.60
N SER A 36 -20.00 26.01 -32.70
CA SER A 36 -19.64 27.28 -33.33
C SER A 36 -20.82 28.00 -34.00
N GLN A 37 -21.88 27.27 -34.35
CA GLN A 37 -23.11 27.81 -34.95
C GLN A 37 -23.89 28.69 -33.95
N PHE A 38 -23.81 28.33 -32.66
CA PHE A 38 -24.45 29.08 -31.57
C PHE A 38 -23.49 30.06 -30.91
N ILE A 39 -22.21 29.67 -30.77
CA ILE A 39 -21.21 30.44 -30.01
C ILE A 39 -19.96 30.57 -30.87
N PRO A 40 -19.84 31.65 -31.67
CA PRO A 40 -18.75 31.81 -32.64
C PRO A 40 -17.35 31.94 -32.01
N LYS A 41 -17.27 32.48 -30.79
CA LYS A 41 -15.99 32.67 -30.08
C LYS A 41 -15.49 31.38 -29.44
N LEU A 42 -14.30 30.94 -29.84
CA LEU A 42 -13.65 29.72 -29.33
C LEU A 42 -13.45 29.74 -27.81
N GLY A 43 -13.03 30.88 -27.24
CA GLY A 43 -12.80 31.02 -25.80
C GLY A 43 -14.07 30.81 -24.96
N ASP A 44 -15.24 31.22 -25.48
CA ASP A 44 -16.51 31.03 -24.79
C ASP A 44 -17.00 29.59 -24.91
N ARG A 45 -16.77 28.91 -26.05
CA ARG A 45 -17.03 27.47 -26.20
C ARG A 45 -16.26 26.62 -25.18
N ILE A 46 -14.97 26.90 -25.01
CA ILE A 46 -14.12 26.19 -24.03
C ILE A 46 -14.59 26.48 -22.60
N ALA A 47 -14.87 27.75 -22.28
CA ALA A 47 -15.32 28.14 -20.95
C ALA A 47 -16.65 27.47 -20.56
N ILE A 48 -17.57 27.32 -21.51
CA ILE A 48 -18.87 26.66 -21.29
C ILE A 48 -18.69 25.16 -21.07
N LYS A 49 -17.85 24.49 -21.88
CA LYS A 49 -17.54 23.07 -21.67
C LYS A 49 -16.91 22.81 -20.30
N ASN A 50 -15.96 23.66 -19.88
CA ASN A 50 -15.34 23.54 -18.57
C ASN A 50 -16.32 23.77 -17.42
N PHE A 51 -17.18 24.80 -17.53
CA PHE A 51 -18.22 25.07 -16.53
C PHE A 51 -19.22 23.92 -16.40
N CYS A 52 -19.64 23.31 -17.52
CA CYS A 52 -20.53 22.15 -17.49
C CYS A 52 -19.85 20.91 -16.86
N LYS A 53 -18.53 20.75 -17.06
CA LYS A 53 -17.73 19.68 -16.47
C LYS A 53 -17.63 19.84 -14.94
N GLU A 54 -17.36 21.05 -14.45
CA GLU A 54 -17.32 21.36 -13.01
C GLU A 54 -18.67 21.10 -12.33
N ILE A 55 -19.78 21.52 -12.94
CA ILE A 55 -21.13 21.26 -12.41
C ILE A 55 -21.43 19.75 -12.37
N ARG A 56 -21.02 18.99 -13.38
CA ARG A 56 -21.23 17.54 -13.42
C ARG A 56 -20.45 16.84 -12.30
N ASP A 57 -19.21 17.27 -12.08
CA ASP A 57 -18.32 16.66 -11.09
C ASP A 57 -18.74 17.02 -9.66
N GLU A 58 -19.22 18.24 -9.41
CA GLU A 58 -19.87 18.61 -8.14
C GLU A 58 -21.16 17.82 -7.87
N ASN A 59 -21.99 17.59 -8.89
CA ASN A 59 -23.24 16.83 -8.75
C ASN A 59 -22.99 15.33 -8.53
N LYS A 60 -21.94 14.75 -9.12
CA LYS A 60 -21.52 13.36 -8.84
C LYS A 60 -21.06 13.19 -7.38
N SER A 61 -20.33 14.18 -6.84
CA SER A 61 -19.87 14.18 -5.45
C SER A 61 -21.03 14.29 -4.44
N LYS A 62 -22.05 15.11 -4.74
CA LYS A 62 -23.19 15.36 -3.82
C LYS A 62 -24.32 14.32 -3.91
N LYS A 63 -24.57 13.68 -5.07
CA LYS A 63 -25.68 12.73 -5.28
C LYS A 63 -25.31 11.24 -5.18
N GLY A 64 -24.03 10.88 -5.22
CA GLY A 64 -23.60 9.48 -5.37
C GLY A 64 -23.86 8.56 -4.18
N LEU A 65 -23.82 9.07 -2.95
CA LEU A 65 -23.89 8.24 -1.74
C LEU A 65 -25.23 8.35 -1.01
N ILE A 66 -25.73 9.58 -0.83
CA ILE A 66 -26.92 9.86 -0.02
C ILE A 66 -28.21 9.44 -0.73
N ASP A 67 -28.31 9.64 -2.05
CA ASP A 67 -29.50 9.23 -2.80
C ASP A 67 -29.56 7.71 -3.02
N ARG A 68 -28.40 7.03 -3.10
CA ARG A 68 -28.34 5.55 -3.08
C ARG A 68 -28.81 4.97 -1.74
N LEU A 69 -28.53 5.66 -0.63
CA LEU A 69 -29.03 5.31 0.71
C LEU A 69 -30.55 5.59 0.84
N ARG A 70 -31.03 6.74 0.37
CA ARG A 70 -32.47 7.07 0.38
C ARG A 70 -33.30 6.14 -0.49
N SER A 71 -32.81 5.81 -1.69
CA SER A 71 -33.48 4.87 -2.61
C SER A 71 -33.58 3.46 -2.03
N ARG A 72 -32.57 3.04 -1.26
CA ARG A 72 -32.62 1.77 -0.52
C ARG A 72 -33.60 1.83 0.64
N MET A 73 -33.63 2.90 1.43
CA MET A 73 -34.58 3.07 2.55
C MET A 73 -36.05 3.16 2.14
N ILE A 74 -36.35 3.77 0.98
CA ILE A 74 -37.72 3.86 0.45
C ILE A 74 -38.20 2.48 -0.03
N ASN A 75 -37.31 1.68 -0.63
CA ASN A 75 -37.62 0.32 -1.07
C ASN A 75 -37.79 -0.66 0.10
N THR A 76 -37.12 -0.47 1.25
CA THR A 76 -37.36 -1.29 2.45
C THR A 76 -38.70 -0.98 3.14
N LYS A 77 -39.22 0.26 3.02
CA LYS A 77 -40.56 0.60 3.54
C LYS A 77 -41.70 0.11 2.63
N LYS A 78 -41.53 0.12 1.31
CA LYS A 78 -42.52 -0.44 0.37
C LYS A 78 -42.63 -1.96 0.44
N ARG A 79 -41.54 -2.66 0.80
CA ARG A 79 -41.54 -4.14 0.96
C ARG A 79 -42.24 -4.63 2.23
N ARG A 80 -42.74 -3.72 3.09
CA ARG A 80 -43.53 -4.03 4.30
C ARG A 80 -45.05 -3.88 4.12
N GLN A 81 -45.54 -3.46 2.95
CA GLN A 81 -46.98 -3.20 2.72
C GLN A 81 -47.65 -4.12 1.70
N THR A 82 -47.00 -5.19 1.25
CA THR A 82 -47.61 -6.13 0.29
C THR A 82 -47.35 -7.58 0.70
N SER A 83 -48.14 -8.06 1.66
CA SER A 83 -48.58 -9.45 1.77
C SER A 83 -49.57 -9.53 2.93
N ASP A 84 -50.83 -9.27 2.60
CA ASP A 84 -51.99 -9.54 3.45
C ASP A 84 -52.38 -11.02 3.36
N SER A 85 -53.17 -11.47 4.35
CA SER A 85 -53.73 -12.81 4.63
C SER A 85 -52.80 -13.75 5.44
N SER A 86 -53.18 -14.29 6.60
CA SER A 86 -54.47 -14.40 7.29
C SER A 86 -54.28 -14.75 8.77
N ASP A 87 -55.02 -14.03 9.64
CA ASP A 87 -55.72 -14.39 10.88
C ASP A 87 -55.16 -15.32 11.99
N GLU A 88 -55.33 -14.79 13.22
CA GLU A 88 -55.37 -15.37 14.58
C GLU A 88 -54.07 -16.01 15.13
N GLU A 89 -53.49 -15.60 16.26
CA GLU A 89 -54.09 -15.33 17.57
C GLU A 89 -53.36 -14.19 18.30
N ASN A 90 -54.14 -13.36 18.98
CA ASN A 90 -53.67 -12.31 19.87
C ASN A 90 -53.98 -12.70 21.31
N LYS A 91 -52.98 -12.49 22.20
CA LYS A 91 -53.01 -12.36 23.67
C LYS A 91 -52.33 -13.51 24.42
N THR A 92 -51.10 -13.27 24.87
CA THR A 92 -50.91 -12.82 26.26
C THR A 92 -49.48 -12.35 26.54
N LYS A 93 -49.41 -11.15 27.15
CA LYS A 93 -48.42 -10.68 28.14
C LYS A 93 -47.01 -10.38 27.63
N ASN A 94 -46.86 -9.10 27.26
CA ASN A 94 -45.79 -8.20 27.74
C ASN A 94 -45.04 -8.76 28.97
N GLN A 95 -43.88 -9.35 28.76
CA GLN A 95 -42.80 -9.33 29.73
C GLN A 95 -41.63 -8.55 29.15
N MET A 96 -41.33 -7.46 29.86
CA MET A 96 -40.16 -6.60 29.81
C MET A 96 -39.05 -7.03 28.84
N PHE A 97 -38.88 -6.23 27.79
CA PHE A 97 -37.54 -5.94 27.27
C PHE A 97 -36.77 -5.19 28.38
N GLU A 98 -36.09 -5.92 29.26
CA GLU A 98 -34.91 -5.36 29.91
C GLU A 98 -33.91 -5.08 28.78
N LYS A 99 -33.68 -3.79 28.54
CA LYS A 99 -32.56 -3.33 27.71
C LYS A 99 -31.30 -3.96 28.28
N ASN A 100 -30.75 -4.97 27.60
CA ASN A 100 -29.43 -5.50 27.92
C ASN A 100 -28.38 -4.44 27.54
N THR A 101 -28.21 -3.43 28.39
CA THR A 101 -27.06 -2.55 28.34
C THR A 101 -25.84 -3.42 28.64
N LYS A 102 -25.02 -3.75 27.62
CA LYS A 102 -23.77 -4.52 27.78
C LYS A 102 -23.04 -4.04 29.05
N LYS A 103 -22.82 -4.94 30.02
CA LYS A 103 -22.28 -4.62 31.36
C LYS A 103 -20.75 -4.41 31.34
N THR A 104 -20.11 -4.72 30.21
CA THR A 104 -18.67 -4.67 30.00
C THR A 104 -18.29 -3.67 28.90
N ARG A 105 -17.01 -3.29 28.89
CA ARG A 105 -16.35 -2.43 27.90
C ARG A 105 -15.04 -3.08 27.47
N GLN A 106 -14.76 -3.06 26.18
CA GLN A 106 -13.46 -3.50 25.67
C GLN A 106 -12.42 -2.42 25.95
N ILE A 107 -11.27 -2.81 26.50
CA ILE A 107 -10.11 -1.95 26.72
C ILE A 107 -8.85 -2.59 26.15
N GLU A 108 -7.81 -1.78 25.99
CA GLU A 108 -6.49 -2.20 25.55
C GLU A 108 -5.46 -2.04 26.67
N ILE A 109 -4.68 -3.07 26.97
CA ILE A 109 -3.64 -3.05 28.02
C ILE A 109 -2.29 -3.39 27.41
N GLY A 110 -1.34 -2.46 27.48
CA GLY A 110 0.07 -2.67 27.11
C GLY A 110 0.96 -2.82 28.33
N TRP A 111 2.16 -3.37 28.14
CA TRP A 111 3.18 -3.43 29.20
C TRP A 111 4.35 -2.53 28.85
N ILE A 112 4.74 -1.66 29.78
CA ILE A 112 5.96 -0.85 29.72
C ILE A 112 6.86 -1.23 30.88
N HIS A 113 8.06 -1.71 30.58
CA HIS A 113 9.06 -2.05 31.57
C HIS A 113 10.21 -1.04 31.48
N GLN A 114 10.51 -0.33 32.57
CA GLN A 114 11.56 0.70 32.62
C GLN A 114 11.49 1.70 31.45
N GLY A 115 10.29 2.20 31.17
CA GLY A 115 10.06 3.16 30.07
C GLY A 115 10.09 2.58 28.66
N LYS A 116 10.37 1.28 28.48
CA LYS A 116 10.34 0.59 27.17
C LYS A 116 9.12 -0.33 27.06
N GLN A 117 8.39 -0.23 25.94
CA GLN A 117 7.24 -1.09 25.71
C GLN A 117 7.66 -2.54 25.45
N VAL A 118 7.08 -3.49 26.19
CA VAL A 118 7.31 -4.92 26.00
C VAL A 118 6.33 -5.46 24.95
N ARG A 119 6.87 -6.10 23.91
CA ARG A 119 6.12 -6.65 22.76
C ARG A 119 6.23 -8.18 22.71
N THR A 120 5.24 -8.83 22.11
CA THR A 120 5.34 -10.27 21.77
C THR A 120 6.25 -10.52 20.58
N LYS A 121 6.82 -11.74 20.52
CA LYS A 121 7.67 -12.20 19.42
C LYS A 121 6.98 -12.14 18.05
N LEU A 122 5.66 -12.39 18.00
CA LEU A 122 4.84 -12.31 16.76
C LEU A 122 4.30 -10.89 16.45
N GLY A 123 4.83 -9.85 17.12
CA GLY A 123 4.28 -8.50 17.04
C GLY A 123 3.03 -8.31 17.91
N GLY A 124 2.81 -7.07 18.38
CA GLY A 124 1.72 -6.72 19.31
C GLY A 124 2.19 -6.38 20.73
N GLY A 125 2.20 -5.10 21.08
CA GLY A 125 2.59 -4.60 22.41
C GLY A 125 1.43 -4.31 23.37
N THR A 126 0.22 -4.73 23.00
CA THR A 126 -1.02 -4.42 23.72
C THR A 126 -2.00 -5.57 23.53
N ARG A 127 -2.75 -5.94 24.58
CA ARG A 127 -3.78 -6.97 24.59
C ARG A 127 -5.15 -6.33 24.72
N LYS A 128 -6.14 -6.88 24.02
CA LYS A 128 -7.55 -6.48 24.16
C LYS A 128 -8.20 -7.35 25.24
N THR A 129 -8.97 -6.73 26.12
CA THR A 129 -9.70 -7.44 27.17
C THR A 129 -11.01 -6.72 27.47
N ASP A 130 -12.05 -7.47 27.83
CA ASP A 130 -13.34 -6.93 28.23
C ASP A 130 -13.40 -6.80 29.74
N VAL A 131 -13.67 -5.59 30.23
CA VAL A 131 -13.77 -5.28 31.66
C VAL A 131 -15.16 -4.81 32.04
N PRO A 132 -15.64 -5.09 33.26
CA PRO A 132 -16.86 -4.48 33.77
C PRO A 132 -16.80 -2.95 33.70
N LYS A 133 -17.93 -2.30 33.41
CA LYS A 133 -18.04 -0.83 33.41
C LYS A 133 -17.62 -0.18 34.73
N THR A 134 -17.86 -0.90 35.83
CA THR A 134 -17.52 -0.50 37.19
C THR A 134 -16.07 -0.83 37.59
N ALA A 135 -15.28 -1.41 36.67
CA ALA A 135 -13.89 -1.76 36.96
C ALA A 135 -13.07 -0.51 37.29
N ARG A 136 -12.21 -0.61 38.29
CA ARG A 136 -11.33 0.48 38.73
C ARG A 136 -9.87 0.15 38.46
N LYS A 137 -8.97 1.10 38.75
CA LYS A 137 -7.52 0.96 38.57
C LYS A 137 -6.96 -0.39 39.07
N ASN A 138 -7.35 -0.81 40.27
CA ASN A 138 -6.85 -2.04 40.88
C ASN A 138 -7.30 -3.31 40.14
N ASP A 139 -8.48 -3.31 39.52
CA ASP A 139 -8.99 -4.44 38.75
C ASP A 139 -8.21 -4.57 37.43
N ILE A 140 -7.93 -3.44 36.78
CA ILE A 140 -7.12 -3.41 35.55
C ILE A 140 -5.66 -3.78 35.87
N LEU A 141 -5.13 -3.40 37.03
CA LEU A 141 -3.81 -3.83 37.50
C LEU A 141 -3.74 -5.35 37.73
N LYS A 142 -4.78 -5.97 38.30
CA LYS A 142 -4.84 -7.43 38.43
C LYS A 142 -4.82 -8.11 37.07
N ILE A 143 -5.64 -7.64 36.13
CA ILE A 143 -5.65 -8.14 34.76
C ILE A 143 -4.27 -7.98 34.10
N GLY A 144 -3.58 -6.85 34.33
CA GLY A 144 -2.20 -6.65 33.86
C GLY A 144 -1.20 -7.66 34.46
N LYS A 145 -1.30 -7.95 35.76
CA LYS A 145 -0.47 -8.97 36.42
C LYS A 145 -0.71 -10.35 35.82
N ASP A 146 -1.97 -10.76 35.67
CA ASP A 146 -2.32 -12.07 35.12
C ASP A 146 -1.88 -12.20 33.66
N LEU A 147 -1.96 -11.11 32.88
CA LEU A 147 -1.57 -11.08 31.47
C LEU A 147 -0.06 -11.07 31.23
N PHE A 148 0.72 -10.40 32.07
CA PHE A 148 2.16 -10.17 31.84
C PHE A 148 3.08 -10.96 32.79
N PHE A 149 2.54 -11.48 33.89
CA PHE A 149 3.24 -12.25 34.92
C PHE A 149 2.45 -13.53 35.28
N PRO A 150 2.18 -14.43 34.32
CA PRO A 150 1.58 -15.72 34.65
C PRO A 150 2.46 -16.46 35.67
N ASN A 151 1.86 -16.98 36.74
CA ASN A 151 2.58 -17.60 37.86
C ASN A 151 3.59 -16.67 38.57
N ASN A 152 3.33 -15.35 38.61
CA ASN A 152 4.23 -14.32 39.17
C ASN A 152 5.59 -14.21 38.47
N GLN A 153 5.76 -14.77 37.28
CA GLN A 153 7.01 -14.74 36.53
C GLN A 153 6.80 -14.14 35.14
N SER A 154 7.72 -13.26 34.72
CA SER A 154 7.73 -12.69 33.37
C SER A 154 9.07 -12.93 32.69
N THR A 155 9.14 -12.61 31.39
CA THR A 155 10.40 -12.56 30.62
C THR A 155 11.43 -11.55 31.15
N LYS A 156 11.04 -10.70 32.10
CA LYS A 156 11.92 -9.73 32.77
C LYS A 156 12.27 -10.09 34.21
N GLY A 157 11.67 -11.14 34.77
CA GLY A 157 11.90 -11.60 36.14
C GLY A 157 10.61 -11.77 36.96
N PRO A 158 10.73 -12.14 38.25
CA PRO A 158 9.59 -12.33 39.14
C PRO A 158 8.94 -10.99 39.53
N LEU A 159 7.62 -11.01 39.73
CA LEU A 159 6.82 -9.81 40.01
C LEU A 159 7.32 -9.05 41.26
N ASP A 160 7.82 -9.76 42.26
CA ASP A 160 8.30 -9.20 43.53
C ASP A 160 9.52 -8.29 43.39
N ASN A 161 10.21 -8.32 42.25
CA ASN A 161 11.33 -7.43 41.98
C ASN A 161 10.90 -6.05 41.45
N PHE A 162 9.60 -5.84 41.23
CA PHE A 162 9.08 -4.68 40.52
C PHE A 162 8.04 -3.88 41.31
N LEU A 163 8.14 -2.56 41.21
CA LEU A 163 7.06 -1.63 41.51
C LEU A 163 6.12 -1.54 40.30
N VAL A 164 4.82 -1.75 40.54
CA VAL A 164 3.79 -1.77 39.50
C VAL A 164 2.89 -0.54 39.58
N ASP A 165 2.53 0.03 38.43
CA ASP A 165 1.54 1.10 38.33
C ASP A 165 0.74 0.99 37.00
N LEU A 166 -0.33 1.76 36.88
CA LEU A 166 -1.20 1.83 35.70
C LEU A 166 -1.25 3.26 35.18
N LYS A 167 -0.89 3.43 33.92
CA LYS A 167 -0.89 4.73 33.23
C LYS A 167 -1.89 4.75 32.06
N ASP A 168 -2.40 5.93 31.74
CA ASP A 168 -3.24 6.15 30.56
C ASP A 168 -2.41 6.20 29.26
N PHE A 169 -3.06 6.42 28.12
CA PHE A 169 -2.38 6.50 26.82
C PHE A 169 -1.37 7.65 26.69
N LYS A 170 -1.47 8.68 27.55
CA LYS A 170 -0.56 9.83 27.61
C LYS A 170 0.51 9.66 28.70
N MET A 171 0.61 8.49 29.32
CA MET A 171 1.51 8.18 30.44
C MET A 171 1.21 8.93 31.75
N ASN A 172 -0.02 9.45 31.90
CA ASN A 172 -0.48 10.00 33.19
C ASN A 172 -0.91 8.86 34.11
N THR A 173 -0.75 9.06 35.42
CA THR A 173 -1.27 8.13 36.43
C THR A 173 -2.80 8.10 36.35
N VAL A 174 -3.38 6.90 36.29
CA VAL A 174 -4.83 6.73 36.37
C VAL A 174 -5.27 6.98 37.81
N ASP A 175 -6.33 7.77 37.97
CA ASP A 175 -6.95 8.02 39.28
C ASP A 175 -7.59 6.74 39.83
N SER A 176 -7.43 6.48 41.13
CA SER A 176 -7.88 5.23 41.76
C SER A 176 -9.39 5.21 42.01
N ASP A 177 -10.03 6.38 42.04
CA ASP A 177 -11.45 6.53 42.38
C ASP A 177 -12.39 6.49 41.17
N CYS A 178 -11.85 6.69 39.96
CA CYS A 178 -12.62 6.68 38.71
C CYS A 178 -12.87 5.24 38.21
N ASP A 179 -14.10 4.98 37.74
CA ASP A 179 -14.43 3.75 37.03
C ASP A 179 -14.23 3.87 35.51
N VAL A 180 -14.15 2.73 34.82
CA VAL A 180 -13.91 2.67 33.38
C VAL A 180 -14.99 3.43 32.58
N GLU A 181 -16.26 3.39 32.99
CA GLU A 181 -17.34 4.11 32.32
C GLU A 181 -17.20 5.64 32.44
N GLU A 182 -16.79 6.13 33.61
CA GLU A 182 -16.48 7.54 33.85
C GLU A 182 -15.29 8.00 33.01
N ILE A 183 -14.24 7.18 32.90
CA ILE A 183 -13.09 7.50 32.05
C ILE A 183 -13.53 7.58 30.57
N TYR A 184 -14.39 6.67 30.09
CA TYR A 184 -14.97 6.75 28.74
C TYR A 184 -15.80 8.03 28.54
N ARG A 185 -16.63 8.39 29.52
CA ARG A 185 -17.49 9.59 29.48
C ARG A 185 -16.68 10.87 29.42
N VAL A 186 -15.62 10.98 30.22
CA VAL A 186 -14.76 12.18 30.31
C VAL A 186 -13.86 12.29 29.08
N THR A 187 -13.22 11.20 28.67
CA THR A 187 -12.25 11.22 27.57
C THR A 187 -12.91 11.23 26.19
N LYS A 188 -14.18 10.79 26.08
CA LYS A 188 -14.94 10.62 24.82
C LYS A 188 -14.22 9.77 23.78
N LEU A 189 -13.27 8.93 24.21
CA LEU A 189 -12.54 8.03 23.33
C LEU A 189 -13.43 6.84 22.95
N SER A 190 -13.33 6.39 21.71
CA SER A 190 -14.00 5.16 21.25
C SER A 190 -13.37 3.90 21.84
N ARG A 191 -12.12 3.98 22.32
CA ARG A 191 -11.42 2.89 23.00
C ARG A 191 -10.39 3.43 24.00
N LEU A 192 -10.44 2.95 25.25
CA LEU A 192 -9.44 3.26 26.26
C LEU A 192 -8.23 2.33 26.14
N ARG A 193 -7.04 2.92 26.22
CA ARG A 193 -5.77 2.22 26.28
C ARG A 193 -5.06 2.56 27.59
N PHE A 194 -4.63 1.52 28.29
CA PHE A 194 -3.85 1.60 29.52
C PHE A 194 -2.49 0.93 29.34
N TYR A 195 -1.53 1.35 30.14
CA TYR A 195 -0.21 0.75 30.23
C TYR A 195 0.04 0.28 31.65
N PHE A 196 0.19 -1.04 31.79
CA PHE A 196 0.77 -1.65 32.98
C PHE A 196 2.27 -1.34 32.98
N THR A 197 2.77 -0.71 34.04
CA THR A 197 4.18 -0.28 34.10
C THR A 197 4.93 -0.99 35.21
N THR A 198 6.15 -1.45 34.93
CA THR A 198 7.05 -2.05 35.94
C THR A 198 8.40 -1.34 36.00
N GLU A 199 8.84 -0.99 37.21
CA GLU A 199 10.16 -0.42 37.52
C GLU A 199 10.83 -1.26 38.60
N PHE A 200 12.17 -1.36 38.62
CA PHE A 200 12.86 -2.13 39.66
C PHE A 200 12.67 -1.50 41.04
N ILE A 201 12.49 -2.34 42.06
CA ILE A 201 12.55 -1.88 43.46
C ILE A 201 14.01 -1.50 43.75
N SER A 202 14.30 -0.20 43.80
CA SER A 202 15.60 0.27 44.25
C SER A 202 15.72 -0.02 45.75
N LYS A 203 16.71 -0.82 46.15
CA LYS A 203 17.16 -0.87 47.55
C LYS A 203 17.95 0.40 47.84
N ASN A 204 17.28 1.56 47.87
CA ASN A 204 17.76 2.76 48.55
C ASN A 204 16.66 3.82 48.72
N SER A 205 16.32 4.03 49.99
CA SER A 205 15.86 5.26 50.65
C SER A 205 14.35 5.51 50.84
N PRO A 206 13.99 6.22 51.93
CA PRO A 206 12.75 6.04 52.68
C PRO A 206 11.59 6.96 52.25
N GLN A 207 10.41 6.61 52.76
CA GLN A 207 9.16 7.39 52.76
C GLN A 207 9.36 8.92 52.76
N LYS A 208 8.74 9.62 51.82
CA LYS A 208 8.27 10.99 52.07
C LYS A 208 6.94 11.27 51.38
N ALA A 209 6.03 11.72 52.24
CA ALA A 209 4.63 12.00 51.98
C ALA A 209 4.39 13.22 51.09
N CYS A 210 3.17 13.21 50.54
CA CYS A 210 2.42 14.30 49.94
C CYS A 210 2.74 15.71 50.49
N ARG A 211 3.07 16.66 49.60
CA ARG A 211 2.74 18.08 49.79
C ARG A 211 2.31 18.72 48.47
N LYS A 212 1.12 19.33 48.53
CA LYS A 212 0.54 20.26 47.55
C LYS A 212 1.28 21.61 47.54
N LYS A 213 0.99 22.40 46.49
CA LYS A 213 1.22 23.84 46.26
C LYS A 213 2.56 24.16 45.60
N CYS A 214 2.74 25.16 44.76
CA CYS A 214 1.95 26.10 43.96
C CYS A 214 3.04 26.90 43.20
N LEU A 215 2.75 27.40 42.01
CA LEU A 215 3.59 28.41 41.34
C LEU A 215 3.83 29.62 42.26
N PRO A 216 4.95 30.34 42.06
CA PRO A 216 4.77 31.71 41.59
C PRO A 216 5.72 32.14 40.46
N ILE A 217 5.17 33.07 39.68
CA ILE A 217 5.82 34.00 38.73
C ILE A 217 6.52 35.09 39.54
N VAL A 218 7.76 35.48 39.19
CA VAL A 218 8.24 36.89 39.12
C VAL A 218 9.41 36.98 38.11
N SER A 219 9.35 38.01 37.29
CA SER A 219 10.31 38.59 36.32
C SER A 219 11.55 39.25 36.96
N ASP A 220 12.71 39.28 36.30
CA ASP A 220 13.24 40.51 35.67
C ASP A 220 14.65 40.35 35.01
N SER A 221 14.92 41.31 34.14
CA SER A 221 15.95 41.62 33.13
C SER A 221 17.47 41.54 33.41
N SER A 222 18.23 41.54 32.28
CA SER A 222 19.54 42.17 31.93
C SER A 222 20.58 41.13 31.45
N ASP A 223 20.90 41.04 30.15
CA ASP A 223 21.85 41.80 29.32
C ASP A 223 23.33 41.35 29.47
N ASP A 224 24.07 41.51 28.35
CA ASP A 224 25.50 41.32 28.08
C ASP A 224 26.05 39.95 27.60
N GLY A 225 26.58 39.99 26.36
CA GLY A 225 27.99 39.67 26.16
C GLY A 225 28.34 38.37 25.43
N MET A 226 28.36 38.40 24.11
CA MET A 226 29.10 37.43 23.29
C MET A 226 30.61 37.74 23.32
N PRO A 227 31.49 36.73 23.18
CA PRO A 227 32.54 36.87 22.17
C PRO A 227 32.80 35.61 21.32
N THR A 228 33.25 35.90 20.11
CA THR A 228 33.54 35.06 18.96
C THR A 228 35.00 34.58 18.97
N ILE A 229 35.30 33.34 18.55
CA ILE A 229 36.62 32.96 18.03
C ILE A 229 36.50 32.06 16.78
N ARG A 230 36.88 32.67 15.64
CA ARG A 230 37.65 32.24 14.44
C ARG A 230 37.79 30.73 14.13
N LYS A 231 37.30 30.26 12.97
CA LYS A 231 37.87 30.26 11.58
C LYS A 231 39.01 29.26 11.35
N SER A 232 38.77 28.29 10.45
CA SER A 232 39.65 27.99 9.29
C SER A 232 39.01 26.99 8.32
N GLN A 233 38.71 27.46 7.11
CA GLN A 233 38.74 26.66 5.86
C GLN A 233 40.16 26.73 5.28
N PRO A 234 40.45 25.93 4.24
CA PRO A 234 40.86 26.57 2.99
C PRO A 234 40.02 26.11 1.78
N GLU A 235 39.71 27.08 0.92
CA GLU A 235 39.31 26.89 -0.48
C GLU A 235 40.56 26.76 -1.36
N ALA A 236 40.44 26.04 -2.47
CA ALA A 236 41.15 26.37 -3.70
C ALA A 236 40.25 26.02 -4.90
N THR A 237 39.91 27.05 -5.67
CA THR A 237 39.23 27.03 -6.96
C THR A 237 40.30 27.14 -8.06
N LEU A 238 40.11 26.49 -9.23
CA LEU A 238 40.28 27.07 -10.57
C LEU A 238 40.19 26.03 -11.73
N THR A 239 39.21 26.29 -12.61
CA THR A 239 39.20 26.27 -14.10
C THR A 239 39.33 25.00 -14.95
N SER A 240 38.20 24.72 -15.64
CA SER A 240 37.94 24.52 -17.08
C SER A 240 39.04 24.06 -18.07
N GLY A 241 38.66 23.08 -18.92
CA GLY A 241 38.99 23.11 -20.34
C GLY A 241 39.41 21.79 -20.99
N ALA A 242 38.45 21.13 -21.67
CA ALA A 242 38.55 20.30 -22.90
C ALA A 242 39.65 19.22 -23.05
N TYR A 243 39.25 18.00 -23.42
CA TYR A 243 39.48 17.42 -24.77
C TYR A 243 38.89 15.99 -24.85
N GLU A 244 38.18 15.72 -25.94
CA GLU A 244 37.77 14.40 -26.44
C GLU A 244 38.98 13.52 -26.86
N ARG A 245 38.66 12.24 -27.15
CA ARG A 245 39.46 11.18 -27.80
C ARG A 245 40.25 10.36 -26.75
N LEU A 246 40.06 9.05 -26.64
CA LEU A 246 40.35 8.05 -27.67
C LEU A 246 39.52 6.76 -27.46
N LEU A 247 38.87 6.31 -28.54
CA LEU A 247 38.46 4.92 -28.78
C LEU A 247 39.50 4.29 -29.72
N ASN A 248 39.84 3.03 -29.43
CA ASN A 248 40.51 2.01 -30.27
C ASN A 248 41.99 2.30 -30.62
N GLU A 249 42.92 1.34 -30.72
CA GLU A 249 42.96 -0.10 -31.04
C GLU A 249 44.42 -0.54 -30.66
N GLU A 250 44.82 -1.76 -30.31
CA GLU A 250 44.92 -2.96 -31.15
C GLU A 250 45.31 -4.22 -30.34
N THR A 251 44.91 -5.34 -30.94
CA THR A 251 45.10 -6.79 -30.80
C THR A 251 46.50 -7.41 -30.61
N LYS A 252 46.50 -8.63 -30.03
CA LYS A 252 47.06 -9.96 -30.48
C LYS A 252 47.45 -10.78 -29.23
N GLN A 253 47.31 -12.10 -29.08
CA GLN A 253 47.04 -13.27 -29.93
C GLN A 253 46.73 -14.44 -28.95
N ASN A 254 45.74 -15.30 -29.22
CA ASN A 254 46.02 -16.73 -29.46
C ASN A 254 44.76 -17.51 -29.88
N SER A 255 44.97 -18.30 -30.92
CA SER A 255 44.07 -19.17 -31.66
C SER A 255 43.94 -20.56 -31.03
N GLY A 256 42.77 -21.18 -31.18
CA GLY A 256 42.56 -22.61 -30.97
C GLY A 256 41.21 -23.07 -31.52
N LEU A 257 41.22 -23.53 -32.77
CA LEU A 257 40.12 -24.23 -33.45
C LEU A 257 39.78 -25.55 -32.74
N LEU A 258 38.49 -25.93 -32.75
CA LEU A 258 37.99 -27.28 -33.10
C LEU A 258 36.46 -27.22 -33.29
N SER A 259 35.98 -27.79 -34.39
CA SER A 259 34.57 -27.98 -34.79
C SER A 259 34.13 -29.45 -34.53
N PRO A 260 32.99 -29.93 -35.06
CA PRO A 260 31.73 -30.15 -34.35
C PRO A 260 31.39 -31.65 -34.15
N THR A 261 30.38 -31.97 -33.33
CA THR A 261 29.72 -33.29 -33.40
C THR A 261 28.23 -33.17 -33.16
N GLU A 262 27.49 -33.83 -34.04
CA GLU A 262 26.05 -33.87 -34.22
C GLU A 262 25.31 -34.83 -33.28
N VAL A 263 23.97 -34.73 -33.37
CA VAL A 263 22.92 -35.77 -33.21
C VAL A 263 22.27 -35.91 -31.83
N GLY A 264 20.95 -35.69 -31.81
CA GLY A 264 20.05 -36.28 -30.82
C GLY A 264 18.68 -35.61 -30.67
N VAL A 265 17.88 -35.51 -31.73
CA VAL A 265 16.43 -35.25 -31.63
C VAL A 265 15.72 -36.57 -31.30
N PRO A 266 14.74 -36.58 -30.38
CA PRO A 266 13.61 -37.48 -30.47
C PRO A 266 12.32 -36.70 -30.73
N HIS A 267 11.67 -37.07 -31.83
CA HIS A 267 10.28 -36.77 -32.18
C HIS A 267 9.37 -37.89 -31.63
N VAL A 268 8.05 -37.63 -31.59
CA VAL A 268 6.90 -38.55 -31.40
C VAL A 268 6.41 -38.57 -29.93
N THR A 269 5.15 -38.30 -29.56
CA THR A 269 3.83 -38.39 -30.24
C THR A 269 2.79 -37.46 -29.59
N ASP A 270 1.78 -37.07 -30.39
CA ASP A 270 0.45 -36.64 -29.95
C ASP A 270 -0.30 -37.73 -29.15
N ASP A 271 -1.31 -37.30 -28.39
CA ASP A 271 -2.32 -38.05 -27.62
C ASP A 271 -2.12 -38.11 -26.09
N PHE A 272 -2.69 -37.13 -25.37
CA PHE A 272 -3.47 -37.42 -24.17
C PHE A 272 -4.48 -36.29 -23.86
N TYR A 273 -5.74 -36.52 -24.24
CA TYR A 273 -6.89 -35.83 -23.65
C TYR A 273 -7.08 -36.31 -22.19
N ASP A 274 -7.67 -35.44 -21.38
CA ASP A 274 -8.28 -35.71 -20.07
C ASP A 274 -7.37 -36.10 -18.90
N LEU A 275 -6.95 -35.10 -18.11
CA LEU A 275 -6.94 -35.17 -16.65
C LEU A 275 -7.26 -33.79 -16.05
N VAL A 276 -8.54 -33.53 -15.82
CA VAL A 276 -9.03 -32.53 -14.87
C VAL A 276 -8.91 -33.14 -13.47
N PRO A 277 -8.08 -32.63 -12.53
CA PRO A 277 -8.16 -33.05 -11.15
C PRO A 277 -9.42 -32.45 -10.53
N GLN A 278 -10.31 -33.31 -10.06
CA GLN A 278 -11.56 -32.94 -9.39
C GLN A 278 -11.26 -32.26 -8.04
N TYR A 279 -12.13 -31.31 -7.70
CA TYR A 279 -11.96 -30.29 -6.65
C TYR A 279 -12.10 -30.83 -5.20
N GLU A 280 -12.01 -32.14 -4.99
CA GLU A 280 -12.33 -32.78 -3.70
C GLU A 280 -11.08 -33.31 -2.95
N ASP A 281 -9.93 -33.49 -3.61
CA ASP A 281 -8.71 -34.01 -2.98
C ASP A 281 -7.86 -32.96 -2.23
N ILE A 282 -8.22 -31.66 -2.30
CA ILE A 282 -7.50 -30.58 -1.58
C ILE A 282 -8.00 -30.44 -0.13
N GLN A 283 -9.21 -30.95 0.19
CA GLN A 283 -9.77 -30.83 1.54
C GLN A 283 -9.21 -31.87 2.53
N ALA A 284 -8.60 -32.96 2.04
CA ALA A 284 -8.03 -34.00 2.90
C ALA A 284 -6.63 -33.66 3.45
N THR A 285 -5.86 -32.83 2.73
CA THR A 285 -4.49 -32.45 3.13
C THR A 285 -4.46 -31.25 4.09
N LEU A 286 -5.56 -30.49 4.21
CA LEU A 286 -5.65 -29.33 5.11
C LEU A 286 -5.99 -29.67 6.57
N ASN A 287 -6.38 -30.92 6.87
CA ASN A 287 -6.88 -31.30 8.20
C ASN A 287 -5.88 -32.08 9.08
N ASN A 288 -4.63 -32.28 8.64
CA ASN A 288 -3.66 -33.12 9.39
C ASN A 288 -2.38 -32.43 9.89
N GLU A 289 -2.27 -31.09 9.86
CA GLU A 289 -1.15 -30.41 10.54
C GLU A 289 -1.62 -29.37 11.54
N LEU A 290 -2.32 -29.84 12.57
CA LEU A 290 -2.36 -29.23 13.89
C LEU A 290 -2.26 -30.34 14.95
N GLN A 291 -1.06 -30.88 15.12
CA GLN A 291 -0.70 -31.55 16.38
C GLN A 291 0.45 -30.81 17.05
N TYR A 292 0.09 -30.32 18.23
CA TYR A 292 0.87 -29.67 19.26
C TYR A 292 1.81 -30.73 19.87
N ASN A 293 3.12 -30.55 19.73
CA ASN A 293 4.11 -31.29 20.54
C ASN A 293 4.77 -30.30 21.51
N ASP A 294 4.21 -30.26 22.72
CA ASP A 294 4.87 -29.77 23.93
C ASP A 294 5.83 -30.85 24.41
N SER A 295 7.13 -30.67 24.16
CA SER A 295 8.19 -31.20 25.03
C SER A 295 9.56 -30.72 24.56
N TYR A 296 10.11 -29.68 25.20
CA TYR A 296 11.55 -29.60 25.37
C TYR A 296 11.86 -29.19 26.81
N THR A 297 12.23 -30.22 27.55
CA THR A 297 13.05 -30.18 28.76
C THR A 297 14.25 -29.26 28.56
N THR A 298 14.48 -28.45 29.58
CA THR A 298 15.70 -27.67 29.80
C THR A 298 16.94 -28.56 29.82
N GLU A 299 17.85 -28.33 28.90
CA GLU A 299 19.29 -28.43 29.16
C GLU A 299 19.94 -27.17 28.61
N GLY A 300 20.66 -26.48 29.50
CA GLY A 300 21.30 -25.21 29.20
C GLY A 300 22.48 -25.38 28.27
N THR A 301 22.50 -24.58 27.22
CA THR A 301 23.73 -24.14 26.58
C THR A 301 23.67 -22.63 26.42
N GLU A 302 24.66 -21.97 27.02
CA GLU A 302 24.91 -20.54 26.96
C GLU A 302 25.33 -20.16 25.53
N ASP A 303 24.45 -19.48 24.78
CA ASP A 303 24.80 -18.39 23.85
C ASP A 303 23.53 -17.78 23.22
N ASP A 304 22.77 -16.99 24.00
CA ASP A 304 21.64 -16.21 23.47
C ASP A 304 22.12 -14.79 23.10
N GLN A 305 22.91 -14.70 22.03
CA GLN A 305 23.22 -13.41 21.42
C GLN A 305 21.96 -12.88 20.72
N THR A 306 21.15 -12.09 21.43
CA THR A 306 20.11 -11.26 20.79
C THR A 306 20.75 -10.40 19.71
N LYS A 307 20.60 -10.80 18.44
CA LYS A 307 21.14 -10.08 17.29
C LYS A 307 20.47 -8.69 17.25
N SER A 308 21.25 -7.65 17.50
CA SER A 308 20.77 -6.26 17.50
C SER A 308 20.46 -5.85 16.06
N LEU A 309 19.21 -5.49 15.78
CA LEU A 309 18.82 -4.92 14.48
C LEU A 309 19.41 -3.52 14.32
N THR A 310 19.82 -3.20 13.10
CA THR A 310 20.25 -1.86 12.72
C THR A 310 19.02 -1.02 12.40
N VAL A 311 18.82 0.08 13.14
CA VAL A 311 17.68 0.96 12.91
C VAL A 311 18.01 1.96 11.79
N LEU A 312 17.23 1.95 10.72
CA LEU A 312 17.29 2.91 9.63
C LEU A 312 16.13 3.91 9.77
N ASN A 313 16.44 5.11 10.24
CA ASN A 313 15.48 6.21 10.33
C ASN A 313 15.47 6.98 9.02
N ILE A 314 14.30 7.08 8.38
CA ILE A 314 14.12 7.76 7.10
C ILE A 314 13.05 8.82 7.26
N THR A 315 13.43 10.07 6.99
CA THR A 315 12.51 11.20 6.93
C THR A 315 12.11 11.45 5.49
N LEU A 316 10.82 11.49 5.21
CA LEU A 316 10.26 11.60 3.87
C LEU A 316 9.26 12.76 3.78
N HIS A 317 9.35 13.56 2.72
CA HIS A 317 8.42 14.64 2.42
C HIS A 317 7.36 14.19 1.42
N ARG A 318 6.10 14.53 1.71
CA ARG A 318 4.98 14.33 0.77
C ARG A 318 5.29 15.00 -0.57
N GLY A 319 5.05 14.26 -1.65
CA GLY A 319 5.37 14.64 -3.01
C GLY A 319 6.83 14.44 -3.42
N GLN A 320 7.73 14.05 -2.52
CA GLN A 320 9.15 13.79 -2.81
C GLN A 320 9.60 12.38 -2.44
N VAL A 321 8.66 11.52 -2.03
CA VAL A 321 8.95 10.17 -1.52
C VAL A 321 9.75 9.32 -2.50
N LEU A 322 9.46 9.37 -3.81
CA LEU A 322 10.22 8.64 -4.83
C LEU A 322 11.72 8.94 -4.76
N LYS A 323 12.07 10.23 -4.69
CA LYS A 323 13.46 10.68 -4.68
C LYS A 323 14.13 10.33 -3.35
N GLU A 324 13.52 10.73 -2.24
CA GLU A 324 14.13 10.62 -0.91
C GLU A 324 14.25 9.18 -0.43
N LEU A 325 13.22 8.36 -0.65
CA LEU A 325 13.27 6.95 -0.29
C LEU A 325 14.32 6.23 -1.14
N THR A 326 14.37 6.47 -2.46
CA THR A 326 15.42 5.87 -3.31
C THR A 326 16.80 6.26 -2.81
N SER A 327 17.04 7.55 -2.53
CA SER A 327 18.33 8.03 -2.02
C SER A 327 18.74 7.35 -0.71
N SER A 328 17.80 7.07 0.20
CA SER A 328 18.11 6.39 1.47
C SER A 328 18.60 4.94 1.32
N PHE A 329 18.36 4.31 0.16
CA PHE A 329 18.75 2.92 -0.10
C PHE A 329 19.96 2.77 -1.05
N ILE A 330 20.49 3.85 -1.62
CA ILE A 330 21.66 3.83 -2.53
C ILE A 330 22.87 3.24 -1.80
N ASP A 331 23.31 3.89 -0.71
CA ASP A 331 24.54 3.53 0.02
C ASP A 331 24.29 2.51 1.14
N MET A 332 23.09 1.93 1.19
CA MET A 332 22.71 0.98 2.23
C MET A 332 23.40 -0.37 2.01
N GLN A 333 24.23 -0.76 3.00
CA GLN A 333 25.02 -2.01 2.99
C GLN A 333 24.49 -3.08 3.95
N THR A 334 23.64 -2.70 4.91
CA THR A 334 23.12 -3.63 5.92
C THR A 334 22.21 -4.68 5.27
N PRO A 335 22.34 -5.98 5.60
CA PRO A 335 21.42 -6.99 5.12
C PRO A 335 19.96 -6.65 5.47
N ILE A 336 19.05 -6.85 4.52
CA ILE A 336 17.64 -6.45 4.66
C ILE A 336 16.94 -7.10 5.87
N ASN A 337 17.35 -8.32 6.23
CA ASN A 337 16.81 -9.06 7.38
C ASN A 337 17.27 -8.50 8.73
N ASP A 338 18.35 -7.72 8.75
CA ASP A 338 18.94 -7.14 9.96
C ASP A 338 18.54 -5.66 10.14
N LEU A 339 17.65 -5.14 9.30
CA LEU A 339 17.17 -3.76 9.35
C LEU A 339 15.89 -3.62 10.19
N ALA A 340 15.77 -2.52 10.91
CA ALA A 340 14.51 -2.03 11.45
C ALA A 340 14.23 -0.64 10.87
N ILE A 341 13.19 -0.50 10.07
CA ILE A 341 12.89 0.76 9.37
C ILE A 341 11.91 1.58 10.18
N VAL A 342 12.23 2.86 10.32
CA VAL A 342 11.38 3.84 10.99
C VAL A 342 11.17 4.99 10.01
N ILE A 343 9.93 5.14 9.54
CA ILE A 343 9.54 6.22 8.64
C ILE A 343 8.95 7.39 9.41
N GLU A 344 9.44 8.59 9.10
CA GLU A 344 8.85 9.85 9.53
C GLU A 344 8.38 10.65 8.32
N MET A 345 7.08 10.91 8.22
CA MET A 345 6.49 11.69 7.12
C MET A 345 6.41 13.18 7.47
N ILE A 346 6.75 14.04 6.53
CA ILE A 346 6.65 15.51 6.61
C ILE A 346 5.62 16.00 5.60
N MET A 347 4.62 16.74 6.12
CA MET A 347 3.59 17.39 5.30
C MET A 347 4.17 18.51 4.44
N PRO A 348 3.46 18.97 3.39
CA PRO A 348 3.88 20.11 2.57
C PRO A 348 4.09 21.41 3.36
N ASN A 349 3.50 21.55 4.54
CA ASN A 349 3.69 22.68 5.43
C ASN A 349 4.98 22.60 6.29
N GLY A 350 5.83 21.59 6.06
CA GLY A 350 7.08 21.35 6.78
C GLY A 350 6.92 20.74 8.17
N LYS A 351 5.70 20.45 8.62
CA LYS A 351 5.45 19.83 9.92
C LYS A 351 5.42 18.30 9.81
N LYS A 352 5.94 17.64 10.85
CA LYS A 352 5.91 16.19 11.02
C LYS A 352 4.45 15.71 11.11
N GLU A 353 4.12 14.66 10.36
CA GLU A 353 2.84 13.97 10.48
C GLU A 353 2.79 13.21 11.79
N ALA A 354 1.66 13.32 12.50
CA ALA A 354 1.43 12.54 13.71
C ALA A 354 1.11 11.09 13.32
N GLY A 355 2.14 10.25 13.22
CA GLY A 355 2.03 8.83 12.93
C GLY A 355 2.96 8.01 13.82
N LEU A 356 2.45 6.88 14.35
CA LEU A 356 3.29 5.87 14.97
C LEU A 356 3.57 4.80 13.92
N ASP A 357 4.83 4.65 13.51
CA ASP A 357 5.19 3.64 12.54
C ASP A 357 5.22 2.24 13.18
N VAL A 358 4.13 1.51 13.01
CA VAL A 358 4.05 0.05 13.23
C VAL A 358 3.90 -0.66 11.89
N GLY A 359 4.49 -0.09 10.82
CA GLY A 359 4.38 -0.53 9.44
C GLY A 359 3.27 0.19 8.65
N GLY A 360 2.31 0.82 9.33
CA GLY A 360 1.24 1.58 8.67
C GLY A 360 1.74 2.82 7.94
N VAL A 361 2.66 3.56 8.56
CA VAL A 361 3.27 4.77 7.96
C VAL A 361 4.18 4.35 6.80
N PHE A 362 4.96 3.28 6.96
CA PHE A 362 5.79 2.78 5.88
C PHE A 362 4.97 2.29 4.67
N ARG A 363 3.86 1.57 4.88
CA ARG A 363 2.96 1.16 3.78
C ARG A 363 2.37 2.36 3.03
N ASP A 364 2.04 3.42 3.75
CA ASP A 364 1.52 4.65 3.15
C ASP A 364 2.61 5.35 2.30
N ALA A 365 3.83 5.45 2.82
CA ALA A 365 4.98 5.94 2.06
C ALA A 365 5.27 5.09 0.81
N LEU A 366 5.21 3.76 0.91
CA LEU A 366 5.36 2.86 -0.24
C LEU A 366 4.23 3.07 -1.26
N SER A 367 3.00 3.31 -0.82
CA SER A 367 1.88 3.57 -1.73
C SER A 367 2.12 4.84 -2.56
N GLU A 368 2.62 5.90 -1.94
CA GLU A 368 3.01 7.15 -2.62
C GLU A 368 4.24 6.97 -3.53
N TYR A 369 5.25 6.24 -3.05
CA TYR A 369 6.45 5.88 -3.79
C TYR A 369 6.10 5.19 -5.11
N TRP A 370 5.33 4.11 -5.03
CA TRP A 370 5.01 3.29 -6.19
C TRP A 370 4.08 4.00 -7.16
N SER A 371 3.14 4.82 -6.66
CA SER A 371 2.33 5.67 -7.54
C SER A 371 3.21 6.60 -8.38
N SER A 372 4.16 7.28 -7.74
CA SER A 372 5.10 8.16 -8.45
C SER A 372 6.04 7.40 -9.38
N PHE A 373 6.50 6.21 -8.98
CA PHE A 373 7.35 5.35 -9.80
C PHE A 373 6.62 4.87 -11.06
N TYR A 374 5.36 4.43 -10.94
CA TYR A 374 4.57 3.99 -12.09
C TYR A 374 4.31 5.11 -13.10
N ASP A 375 4.15 6.34 -12.62
CA ASP A 375 3.86 7.48 -13.49
C ASP A 375 5.12 8.03 -14.19
N THR A 376 6.30 7.85 -13.60
CA THR A 376 7.52 8.55 -14.05
C THR A 376 8.67 7.65 -14.47
N CYS A 377 8.68 6.38 -14.06
CA CYS A 377 9.77 5.43 -14.30
C CYS A 377 9.34 4.21 -15.11
N THR A 378 8.08 4.13 -15.53
CA THR A 378 7.55 2.97 -16.23
C THR A 378 6.69 3.37 -17.43
N ASN A 379 6.56 2.45 -18.38
CA ASN A 379 5.59 2.54 -19.47
C ASN A 379 4.53 1.43 -19.34
N GLY A 380 3.42 1.60 -20.05
CA GLY A 380 2.32 0.64 -20.11
C GLY A 380 1.05 1.12 -19.40
N THR A 381 -0.05 0.43 -19.67
CA THR A 381 -1.39 0.81 -19.20
C THR A 381 -1.76 0.12 -17.87
N TYR A 382 -2.22 -1.13 -17.93
CA TYR A 382 -2.63 -1.92 -16.78
C TYR A 382 -1.41 -2.46 -16.04
N TYR A 383 -0.58 -3.22 -16.76
CA TYR A 383 0.76 -3.55 -16.30
C TYR A 383 1.75 -2.46 -16.68
N LYS A 384 2.76 -2.34 -15.83
CA LYS A 384 3.83 -1.37 -15.91
C LYS A 384 5.17 -2.08 -16.10
N ILE A 385 6.00 -1.54 -16.97
CA ILE A 385 7.36 -2.01 -17.24
C ILE A 385 8.33 -0.87 -17.01
N PRO A 386 9.34 -1.04 -16.14
CA PRO A 386 10.37 -0.02 -15.95
C PRO A 386 11.07 0.35 -17.26
N THR A 387 11.25 1.64 -17.48
CA THR A 387 11.94 2.18 -18.65
C THR A 387 13.26 2.81 -18.25
N ILE A 388 14.28 2.64 -19.08
CA ILE A 388 15.59 3.27 -18.88
C ILE A 388 15.39 4.79 -18.80
N ARG A 389 16.08 5.40 -17.83
CA ARG A 389 16.15 6.85 -17.65
C ARG A 389 17.61 7.27 -17.67
N ASP A 390 17.88 8.40 -18.30
CA ASP A 390 19.20 9.02 -18.39
C ASP A 390 19.72 9.45 -17.02
N ASP A 391 18.82 9.86 -16.11
CA ASP A 391 19.16 10.29 -14.76
C ASP A 391 19.29 9.14 -13.74
N TYR A 392 19.13 7.87 -14.16
CA TYR A 392 19.17 6.69 -13.30
C TYR A 392 20.34 5.77 -13.65
N ASN A 393 21.31 5.70 -12.74
CA ASN A 393 22.42 4.76 -12.81
C ASN A 393 22.09 3.43 -12.10
N GLN A 394 23.04 2.49 -12.16
CA GLN A 394 22.94 1.17 -11.51
C GLN A 394 22.53 1.27 -10.04
N TYR A 395 23.19 2.12 -9.25
CA TYR A 395 22.93 2.22 -7.81
C TYR A 395 21.50 2.66 -7.48
N LYS A 396 20.90 3.55 -8.28
CA LYS A 396 19.48 3.91 -8.13
C LYS A 396 18.56 2.74 -8.47
N TRP A 397 18.83 2.00 -9.53
CA TRP A 397 18.02 0.82 -9.89
C TRP A 397 18.14 -0.28 -8.84
N GLU A 398 19.32 -0.53 -8.30
CA GLU A 398 19.55 -1.44 -7.17
C GLU A 398 18.82 -0.97 -5.91
N ALA A 399 18.83 0.34 -5.60
CA ALA A 399 18.08 0.89 -4.48
C ALA A 399 16.57 0.64 -4.60
N ILE A 400 15.99 0.78 -5.80
CA ILE A 400 14.58 0.43 -6.04
C ILE A 400 14.33 -1.05 -5.76
N ALA A 401 15.21 -1.94 -6.22
CA ALA A 401 15.11 -3.38 -5.94
C ALA A 401 15.18 -3.69 -4.44
N LYS A 402 16.07 -3.01 -3.69
CA LYS A 402 16.13 -3.10 -2.23
C LYS A 402 14.81 -2.67 -1.59
N ILE A 403 14.19 -1.59 -2.07
CA ILE A 403 12.89 -1.09 -1.58
C ILE A 403 11.78 -2.13 -1.81
N ILE A 404 11.76 -2.83 -2.95
CA ILE A 404 10.81 -3.92 -3.22
C ILE A 404 10.95 -5.01 -2.17
N GLN A 405 12.18 -5.52 -1.99
CA GLN A 405 12.46 -6.63 -1.08
C GLN A 405 12.17 -6.25 0.37
N VAL A 406 12.56 -5.04 0.77
CA VAL A 406 12.27 -4.48 2.10
C VAL A 406 10.77 -4.32 2.32
N GLY A 407 10.04 -3.74 1.36
CA GLY A 407 8.60 -3.53 1.45
C GLY A 407 7.85 -4.85 1.62
N TRP A 408 8.29 -5.89 0.91
CA TRP A 408 7.75 -7.23 1.06
C TRP A 408 8.09 -7.83 2.43
N THR A 409 9.36 -7.89 2.80
CA THR A 409 9.82 -8.53 4.05
C THR A 409 9.25 -7.87 5.30
N HIS A 410 9.23 -6.54 5.37
CA HIS A 410 8.85 -5.80 6.59
C HIS A 410 7.36 -5.54 6.70
N VAL A 411 6.69 -5.25 5.59
CA VAL A 411 5.29 -4.80 5.61
C VAL A 411 4.40 -5.52 4.60
N GLN A 412 4.86 -6.59 3.95
CA GLN A 412 4.08 -7.38 2.98
C GLN A 412 3.47 -6.51 1.88
N TYR A 413 4.21 -5.48 1.46
CA TYR A 413 3.85 -4.60 0.35
C TYR A 413 4.63 -5.02 -0.90
N PHE A 414 3.95 -5.29 -2.00
CA PHE A 414 4.56 -5.65 -3.27
C PHE A 414 4.04 -4.77 -4.42
N PRO A 415 4.88 -4.33 -5.37
CA PRO A 415 4.47 -3.47 -6.48
C PRO A 415 3.71 -4.24 -7.58
N ILE A 416 2.46 -4.64 -7.31
CA ILE A 416 1.67 -5.55 -8.16
C ILE A 416 1.23 -5.01 -9.53
N LYS A 417 1.47 -3.74 -9.84
CA LYS A 417 1.28 -3.24 -11.22
C LYS A 417 2.46 -3.57 -12.13
N LEU A 418 3.62 -3.96 -11.60
CA LEU A 418 4.71 -4.43 -12.46
C LEU A 418 4.30 -5.74 -13.12
N ALA A 419 4.66 -5.93 -14.40
CA ALA A 419 4.20 -7.12 -15.11
C ALA A 419 4.74 -8.42 -14.46
N PRO A 420 3.90 -9.45 -14.26
CA PRO A 420 4.31 -10.73 -13.70
C PRO A 420 5.52 -11.38 -14.40
N VAL A 421 5.54 -11.40 -15.74
CA VAL A 421 6.65 -12.00 -16.51
C VAL A 421 7.97 -11.24 -16.30
N PHE A 422 7.89 -9.91 -16.17
CA PHE A 422 9.04 -9.07 -15.86
C PHE A 422 9.56 -9.33 -14.43
N MET A 423 8.68 -9.39 -13.43
CA MET A 423 9.10 -9.69 -12.06
C MET A 423 9.66 -11.11 -11.91
N LYS A 424 9.12 -12.10 -12.63
CA LYS A 424 9.71 -13.44 -12.70
C LYS A 424 11.13 -13.39 -13.29
N TYR A 425 11.33 -12.60 -14.34
CA TYR A 425 12.66 -12.43 -14.93
C TYR A 425 13.64 -11.80 -13.93
N CYS A 426 13.23 -10.77 -13.19
CA CYS A 426 14.06 -10.15 -12.15
C CYS A 426 14.38 -11.08 -10.96
N ILE A 427 13.48 -11.97 -10.56
CA ILE A 427 13.66 -12.81 -9.37
C ILE A 427 14.34 -14.14 -9.72
N PHE A 428 13.96 -14.78 -10.82
CA PHE A 428 14.37 -16.14 -11.15
C PHE A 428 15.43 -16.23 -12.25
N GLY A 429 15.69 -15.14 -12.97
CA GLY A 429 16.75 -15.10 -13.98
C GLY A 429 16.42 -15.73 -15.32
N TYR A 430 15.15 -16.05 -15.60
CA TYR A 430 14.74 -16.60 -16.90
C TYR A 430 13.51 -15.89 -17.46
N GLU A 431 13.41 -15.90 -18.79
CA GLU A 431 12.32 -15.30 -19.56
C GLU A 431 11.15 -16.29 -19.69
N GLU A 432 10.02 -16.01 -19.04
CA GLU A 432 8.82 -16.85 -19.15
C GLU A 432 8.05 -16.51 -20.42
N LYS A 433 8.09 -17.42 -21.40
CA LYS A 433 7.52 -17.21 -22.74
C LYS A 433 6.03 -17.57 -22.86
N SER A 434 5.50 -18.43 -21.98
CA SER A 434 4.13 -18.95 -22.07
C SER A 434 3.06 -17.87 -21.91
N GLU A 435 3.27 -16.91 -21.01
CA GLU A 435 2.34 -15.83 -20.68
C GLU A 435 2.73 -14.49 -21.33
N LEU A 436 3.71 -14.51 -22.24
CA LEU A 436 4.36 -13.32 -22.75
C LEU A 436 3.39 -12.41 -23.52
N ILE A 437 2.65 -12.97 -24.46
CA ILE A 437 1.68 -12.24 -25.29
C ILE A 437 0.55 -11.69 -24.41
N ASN A 438 0.04 -12.48 -23.48
CA ASN A 438 -1.00 -12.04 -22.54
C ASN A 438 -0.54 -10.82 -21.73
N ASN A 439 0.67 -10.88 -21.16
CA ASN A 439 1.25 -9.76 -20.42
C ASN A 439 1.51 -8.54 -21.30
N PHE A 440 1.90 -8.75 -22.55
CA PHE A 440 2.10 -7.69 -23.52
C PHE A 440 0.80 -6.93 -23.82
N PHE A 441 -0.32 -7.64 -24.00
CA PHE A 441 -1.60 -6.96 -24.19
C PHE A 441 -2.04 -6.11 -22.99
N TYR A 442 -1.64 -6.48 -21.77
CA TYR A 442 -1.90 -5.67 -20.57
C TYR A 442 -0.99 -4.42 -20.45
N ILE A 443 0.05 -4.27 -21.27
CA ILE A 443 0.83 -3.01 -21.31
C ILE A 443 0.33 -2.05 -22.40
N LEU A 444 -0.41 -2.53 -23.39
CA LEU A 444 -0.92 -1.72 -24.50
C LEU A 444 -2.21 -0.97 -24.15
N SER A 445 -2.54 0.05 -24.93
CA SER A 445 -3.89 0.63 -24.90
C SER A 445 -4.93 -0.36 -25.40
N GLU A 446 -6.20 -0.17 -24.98
CA GLU A 446 -7.28 -1.09 -25.39
C GLU A 446 -7.46 -1.10 -26.91
N SER A 447 -7.31 0.06 -27.57
CA SER A 447 -7.34 0.14 -29.04
C SER A 447 -6.22 -0.65 -29.70
N GLU A 448 -4.97 -0.49 -29.24
CA GLU A 448 -3.82 -1.22 -29.80
C GLU A 448 -3.97 -2.73 -29.61
N LYS A 449 -4.39 -3.14 -28.41
CA LYS A 449 -4.67 -4.53 -28.06
C LYS A 449 -5.76 -5.12 -28.96
N ASP A 450 -6.88 -4.42 -29.14
CA ASP A 450 -7.99 -4.90 -29.95
C ASP A 450 -7.60 -5.11 -31.41
N VAL A 451 -6.77 -4.23 -31.98
CA VAL A 451 -6.27 -4.37 -33.36
C VAL A 451 -5.31 -5.54 -33.48
N LEU A 452 -4.34 -5.66 -32.56
CA LEU A 452 -3.38 -6.77 -32.61
C LEU A 452 -4.05 -8.12 -32.34
N GLN A 453 -5.03 -8.17 -31.45
CA GLN A 453 -5.82 -9.37 -31.19
C GLN A 453 -6.62 -9.77 -32.44
N ARG A 454 -7.31 -8.82 -33.08
CA ARG A 454 -7.99 -9.05 -34.37
C ARG A 454 -7.02 -9.53 -35.45
N ALA A 455 -5.83 -8.95 -35.52
CA ALA A 455 -4.81 -9.35 -36.50
C ALA A 455 -4.36 -10.81 -36.31
N LEU A 456 -4.34 -11.29 -35.06
CA LEU A 456 -4.01 -12.69 -34.72
C LEU A 456 -5.17 -13.65 -35.03
N ASP A 457 -6.42 -13.21 -34.82
CA ASP A 457 -7.61 -14.04 -34.99
C ASP A 457 -8.10 -14.08 -36.44
N ASP A 458 -8.21 -12.92 -37.09
CA ASP A 458 -8.58 -12.74 -38.49
C ASP A 458 -7.85 -11.54 -39.11
N PHE A 459 -6.71 -11.84 -39.72
CA PHE A 459 -5.87 -10.83 -40.37
C PHE A 459 -6.59 -10.09 -41.52
N LYS A 460 -7.51 -10.75 -42.23
CA LYS A 460 -8.10 -10.21 -43.47
C LYS A 460 -9.13 -9.11 -43.21
N THR A 461 -9.80 -9.16 -42.05
CA THR A 461 -10.80 -8.16 -41.64
C THR A 461 -10.22 -7.08 -40.73
N THR A 462 -8.96 -7.21 -40.35
CA THR A 462 -8.26 -6.22 -39.53
C THR A 462 -7.98 -4.95 -40.34
N ASP A 463 -8.13 -3.79 -39.70
CA ASP A 463 -7.73 -2.51 -40.28
C ASP A 463 -6.20 -2.49 -40.45
N TYR A 464 -5.76 -2.57 -41.70
CA TYR A 464 -4.34 -2.70 -42.02
C TYR A 464 -3.58 -1.39 -41.77
N ASP A 465 -4.21 -0.24 -41.98
CA ASP A 465 -3.57 1.06 -41.77
C ASP A 465 -3.36 1.31 -40.27
N GLU A 466 -4.37 1.01 -39.45
CA GLU A 466 -4.26 1.05 -37.98
C GLU A 466 -3.20 0.06 -37.47
N LEU A 467 -3.16 -1.16 -38.02
CA LEU A 467 -2.15 -2.15 -37.67
C LEU A 467 -0.72 -1.68 -38.01
N LEU A 468 -0.54 -1.03 -39.16
CA LEU A 468 0.75 -0.47 -39.56
C LEU A 468 1.17 0.69 -38.65
N GLU A 469 0.24 1.56 -38.24
CA GLU A 469 0.51 2.64 -37.28
C GLU A 469 0.96 2.09 -35.93
N ILE A 470 0.30 1.05 -35.42
CA ILE A 470 0.67 0.39 -34.16
C ILE A 470 2.05 -0.27 -34.28
N CYS A 471 2.28 -1.00 -35.37
CA CYS A 471 3.58 -1.62 -35.66
C CYS A 471 4.68 -0.57 -35.75
N SER A 472 4.44 0.58 -36.38
CA SER A 472 5.37 1.71 -36.43
C SER A 472 5.66 2.29 -35.04
N THR A 473 4.61 2.50 -34.24
CA THR A 473 4.71 3.03 -32.86
C THR A 473 5.53 2.11 -31.96
N LEU A 474 5.34 0.80 -32.11
CA LEU A 474 6.11 -0.23 -31.43
C LEU A 474 7.46 -0.49 -32.09
N ASP A 475 7.89 0.32 -33.05
CA ASP A 475 9.17 0.23 -33.77
C ASP A 475 9.40 -1.14 -34.42
N CYS A 476 8.36 -1.71 -35.01
CA CYS A 476 8.42 -2.90 -35.84
C CYS A 476 9.03 -2.55 -37.20
N LYS A 477 10.02 -3.34 -37.64
CA LYS A 477 10.67 -3.17 -38.96
C LYS A 477 10.16 -4.12 -40.03
N ARG A 478 9.28 -5.06 -39.67
CA ARG A 478 8.69 -6.05 -40.58
C ARG A 478 7.27 -5.63 -40.95
N LEU A 479 6.91 -5.81 -42.21
CA LEU A 479 5.53 -5.64 -42.65
C LEU A 479 4.68 -6.84 -42.19
N PRO A 480 3.58 -6.60 -41.48
CA PRO A 480 2.70 -7.67 -41.03
C PRO A 480 1.92 -8.28 -42.20
N ASN A 481 1.78 -9.61 -42.16
CA ASN A 481 0.96 -10.43 -43.04
C ASN A 481 0.42 -11.65 -42.28
N GLU A 482 -0.51 -12.38 -42.90
CA GLU A 482 -1.20 -13.52 -42.27
C GLU A 482 -0.25 -14.62 -41.77
N SER A 483 0.90 -14.84 -42.44
CA SER A 483 1.84 -15.90 -42.05
C SER A 483 2.82 -15.49 -40.95
N ASN A 484 3.12 -14.19 -40.80
CA ASN A 484 4.12 -13.71 -39.85
C ASN A 484 3.54 -12.96 -38.63
N MET A 485 2.23 -12.68 -38.60
CA MET A 485 1.63 -11.83 -37.56
C MET A 485 1.91 -12.35 -36.14
N LYS A 486 1.76 -13.66 -35.92
CA LYS A 486 2.02 -14.29 -34.60
C LYS A 486 3.47 -14.11 -34.15
N GLU A 487 4.41 -14.27 -35.08
CA GLU A 487 5.84 -14.06 -34.80
C GLU A 487 6.14 -12.58 -34.53
N ILE A 488 5.52 -11.67 -35.28
CA ILE A 488 5.63 -10.22 -35.04
C ILE A 488 5.16 -9.87 -33.63
N VAL A 489 3.95 -10.29 -33.23
CA VAL A 489 3.44 -9.98 -31.87
C VAL A 489 4.36 -10.57 -30.80
N PHE A 490 4.84 -11.80 -31.00
CA PHE A 490 5.75 -12.43 -30.07
C PHE A 490 7.06 -11.63 -29.92
N ASP A 491 7.68 -11.24 -31.03
CA ASP A 491 8.95 -10.50 -31.00
C ASP A 491 8.77 -9.08 -30.44
N LEU A 492 7.64 -8.43 -30.72
CA LEU A 492 7.29 -7.14 -30.10
C LEU A 492 7.13 -7.30 -28.59
N ALA A 493 6.39 -8.31 -28.14
CA ALA A 493 6.22 -8.61 -26.72
C ALA A 493 7.57 -8.88 -26.04
N HIS A 494 8.42 -9.69 -26.67
CA HIS A 494 9.76 -9.99 -26.18
C HIS A 494 10.64 -8.73 -26.10
N LYS A 495 10.57 -7.86 -27.11
CA LYS A 495 11.31 -6.60 -27.15
C LYS A 495 10.90 -5.67 -26.02
N GLU A 496 9.59 -5.44 -25.84
CA GLU A 496 9.07 -4.51 -24.83
C GLU A 496 9.25 -5.04 -23.40
N LEU A 497 9.01 -6.33 -23.16
CA LEU A 497 8.97 -6.90 -21.82
C LEU A 497 10.34 -7.38 -21.30
N PHE A 498 11.27 -7.75 -22.19
CA PHE A 498 12.57 -8.32 -21.79
C PHE A 498 13.76 -7.54 -22.34
N GLN A 499 13.81 -7.24 -23.65
CA GLN A 499 15.01 -6.62 -24.25
C GLN A 499 15.20 -5.17 -23.78
N LYS A 500 14.16 -4.34 -23.89
CA LYS A 500 14.22 -2.92 -23.48
C LYS A 500 14.56 -2.74 -21.99
N PRO A 501 13.93 -3.46 -21.04
CA PRO A 501 14.25 -3.29 -19.62
C PRO A 501 15.47 -4.10 -19.16
N LYS A 502 16.23 -4.77 -20.05
CA LYS A 502 17.31 -5.70 -19.68
C LYS A 502 18.33 -5.11 -18.70
N TYR A 503 18.76 -3.87 -18.93
CA TYR A 503 19.70 -3.20 -18.02
C TYR A 503 19.14 -3.07 -16.59
N ILE A 504 17.85 -2.76 -16.47
CA ILE A 504 17.16 -2.65 -15.17
C ILE A 504 17.03 -4.03 -14.54
N VAL A 505 16.70 -5.06 -15.33
CA VAL A 505 16.65 -6.45 -14.87
C VAL A 505 17.99 -6.86 -14.26
N ASP A 506 19.10 -6.55 -14.93
CA ASP A 506 20.45 -6.88 -14.44
C ASP A 506 20.74 -6.21 -13.10
N CYS A 507 20.40 -4.93 -12.96
CA CYS A 507 20.53 -4.21 -11.69
C CYS A 507 19.62 -4.80 -10.60
N TRP A 508 18.40 -5.21 -10.94
CA TRP A 508 17.44 -5.73 -9.97
C TRP A 508 17.79 -7.16 -9.52
N GLN A 509 18.34 -7.97 -10.42
CA GLN A 509 18.79 -9.33 -10.12
C GLN A 509 19.94 -9.37 -9.11
N THR A 510 20.82 -8.36 -9.07
CA THR A 510 21.91 -8.33 -8.06
C THR A 510 21.36 -8.30 -6.63
N VAL A 511 20.12 -7.84 -6.44
CA VAL A 511 19.47 -7.72 -5.14
C VAL A 511 18.39 -8.80 -4.92
N MET A 512 17.54 -9.03 -5.92
CA MET A 512 16.31 -9.82 -5.75
C MET A 512 16.41 -11.28 -6.19
N LYS A 513 17.56 -11.75 -6.67
CA LYS A 513 17.71 -13.13 -7.15
C LYS A 513 17.30 -14.13 -6.07
N ASN A 514 16.31 -14.95 -6.39
CA ASN A 514 15.71 -15.97 -5.51
C ASN A 514 15.19 -15.44 -4.16
N CYS A 515 14.83 -14.15 -4.07
CA CYS A 515 14.30 -13.57 -2.84
C CYS A 515 12.89 -14.09 -2.49
N LEU A 516 12.18 -14.68 -3.46
CA LEU A 516 10.85 -15.26 -3.34
C LEU A 516 10.78 -16.59 -4.08
N THR A 517 9.87 -17.47 -3.67
CA THR A 517 9.53 -18.68 -4.45
C THR A 517 8.53 -18.34 -5.56
N GLN A 518 8.51 -19.15 -6.62
CA GLN A 518 7.54 -18.99 -7.72
C GLN A 518 6.09 -19.05 -7.23
N GLU A 519 5.80 -19.95 -6.29
CA GLU A 519 4.48 -20.09 -5.69
C GLU A 519 4.09 -18.85 -4.90
N THR A 520 5.01 -18.31 -4.09
CA THR A 520 4.78 -17.07 -3.34
C THR A 520 4.46 -15.91 -4.28
N LEU A 521 5.25 -15.75 -5.35
CA LEU A 521 5.03 -14.68 -6.33
C LEU A 521 3.68 -14.84 -7.05
N LYS A 522 3.32 -16.06 -7.48
CA LYS A 522 2.00 -16.34 -8.07
C LYS A 522 0.87 -15.96 -7.10
N ASN A 523 0.99 -16.37 -5.84
CA ASN A 523 0.01 -16.06 -4.80
C ASN A 523 -0.13 -14.55 -4.53
N ILE A 524 0.96 -13.78 -4.64
CA ILE A 524 0.92 -12.31 -4.52
C ILE A 524 0.00 -11.71 -5.60
N TYR A 525 0.21 -12.08 -6.87
CA TYR A 525 -0.59 -11.54 -7.98
C TYR A 525 -2.06 -12.01 -7.90
N ILE A 526 -2.30 -13.29 -7.62
CA ILE A 526 -3.67 -13.85 -7.51
C ILE A 526 -4.47 -13.18 -6.39
N LYS A 527 -3.87 -12.96 -5.22
CA LYS A 527 -4.54 -12.30 -4.09
C LYS A 527 -4.82 -10.81 -4.35
N SER A 528 -4.03 -10.20 -5.22
CA SER A 528 -4.15 -8.78 -5.56
C SER A 528 -5.18 -8.51 -6.65
N GLU A 529 -5.61 -9.54 -7.38
CA GLU A 529 -6.70 -9.43 -8.34
C GLU A 529 -8.01 -9.11 -7.62
N PRO A 530 -8.74 -8.05 -7.99
CA PRO A 530 -9.96 -7.63 -7.32
C PRO A 530 -11.12 -8.56 -7.69
N THR A 531 -11.12 -9.77 -7.14
CA THR A 531 -12.22 -10.73 -7.28
C THR A 531 -13.23 -10.55 -6.15
N THR A 532 -14.49 -10.93 -6.39
CA THR A 532 -15.53 -10.93 -5.34
C THR A 532 -15.07 -11.67 -4.09
N LYS A 533 -14.36 -12.80 -4.23
CA LYS A 533 -13.80 -13.58 -3.12
C LYS A 533 -12.70 -12.80 -2.37
N ASN A 534 -11.73 -12.23 -3.09
CA ASN A 534 -10.64 -11.47 -2.48
C ASN A 534 -11.16 -10.23 -1.76
N ILE A 535 -12.10 -9.52 -2.39
CA ILE A 535 -12.76 -8.34 -1.82
C ILE A 535 -13.57 -8.73 -0.58
N LEU A 536 -14.39 -9.79 -0.62
CA LEU A 536 -15.16 -10.24 0.55
C LEU A 536 -14.26 -10.67 1.73
N ASN A 537 -13.12 -11.30 1.45
CA ASN A 537 -12.14 -11.66 2.48
C ASN A 537 -11.50 -10.42 3.15
N ILE A 538 -11.40 -9.31 2.43
CA ILE A 538 -10.90 -8.02 2.94
C ILE A 538 -12.02 -7.25 3.65
N LEU A 539 -13.26 -7.32 3.15
CA LEU A 539 -14.45 -6.73 3.73
C LEU A 539 -14.94 -7.53 4.95
N LYS A 540 -14.15 -7.55 6.02
CA LYS A 540 -14.62 -8.03 7.32
C LYS A 540 -15.53 -6.97 7.93
N THR A 541 -16.84 -7.20 7.90
CA THR A 541 -17.78 -6.45 8.73
C THR A 541 -17.54 -6.83 10.20
N PRO A 542 -17.49 -5.86 11.13
CA PRO A 542 -17.59 -6.16 12.54
C PRO A 542 -18.87 -6.95 12.78
N ALA A 543 -18.78 -8.09 13.47
CA ALA A 543 -19.92 -8.97 13.77
C ALA A 543 -21.05 -8.25 14.54
N ASP A 544 -20.79 -7.07 15.10
CA ASP A 544 -21.75 -6.23 15.84
C ASP A 544 -22.72 -5.41 14.96
N LEU A 545 -22.73 -5.56 13.63
CA LEU A 545 -23.62 -4.77 12.75
C LEU A 545 -25.03 -5.35 12.55
N ASN A 546 -25.35 -6.51 13.15
CA ASN A 546 -26.62 -7.22 12.94
C ASN A 546 -27.58 -7.20 14.15
N GLU A 547 -27.47 -6.24 15.06
CA GLU A 547 -28.50 -6.01 16.09
C GLU A 547 -29.06 -4.58 15.97
N THR A 548 -30.07 -4.42 15.11
CA THR A 548 -30.98 -3.25 15.10
C THR A 548 -32.42 -3.70 15.12
#